data_AF-A0A3D3WZX8-F1
#
_entry.id   AF-A0A3D3WZX8-F1
#
_cell.length_a   1.000
_cell.length_b   1.000
_cell.length_c   1.000
_cell.angle_alpha   90.00
_cell.angle_beta   90.00
_cell.angle_gamma   90.00
#
_symmetry.space_group_name_H-M   'P 1'
#
loop_
_entity.id
_entity.type
_entity.pdbx_description
1 polymer ?
#
loop_
_entity_poly.entity_id
_entity_poly.type
_entity_poly.pdbx_seq_one_letter_code
_entity_poly.pdbx_strand_id
1 'polypeptide(L)'
;MGIALYMDVHIPRAITLGLRMRDVDVLTAQEDGADILPDPNLLDRATQLDRVIFTFDDDFLAEAAKRQRENKLFTGVIYAHPLRISIGLCVHDLELIAEVGEP
;
A
#
# COMPACT_ATOMS: atom_id res chain seq x y z
N MET A 1 -15.71 -7.75 -1.59
CA MET A 1 -14.62 -7.90 -2.58
C MET A 1 -13.44 -7.25 -1.91
N GLY A 2 -12.36 -7.99 -1.68
CA GLY A 2 -11.27 -7.50 -0.84
C GLY A 2 -10.51 -6.34 -1.47
N ILE A 3 -9.79 -5.59 -0.65
CA ILE A 3 -8.92 -4.51 -1.10
C ILE A 3 -7.70 -5.12 -1.81
N ALA A 4 -7.43 -4.67 -3.04
CA ALA A 4 -6.18 -4.96 -3.72
C ALA A 4 -5.09 -3.98 -3.25
N LEU A 5 -3.88 -4.50 -3.05
CA LEU A 5 -2.76 -3.74 -2.50
C LEU A 5 -1.79 -3.32 -3.60
N TYR A 6 -1.27 -2.10 -3.45
CA TYR A 6 -0.16 -1.55 -4.22
C TYR A 6 1.02 -1.36 -3.26
N MET A 7 2.14 -2.05 -3.50
CA MET A 7 3.29 -1.99 -2.61
C MET A 7 4.23 -0.89 -3.05
N ASP A 8 4.61 -0.03 -2.11
CA ASP A 8 5.66 0.95 -2.29
C ASP A 8 7.03 0.29 -2.63
N VAL A 9 7.94 1.08 -3.20
CA VAL A 9 9.25 0.65 -3.72
C VAL A 9 10.08 -0.04 -2.65
N HIS A 10 10.11 0.48 -1.42
CA HIS A 10 11.03 0.01 -0.38
C HIS A 10 10.38 -0.97 0.63
N ILE A 11 9.46 -1.83 0.16
CA ILE A 11 8.88 -2.87 1.01
C ILE A 11 9.71 -4.17 0.97
N PRO A 12 10.02 -4.79 2.14
CA PRO A 12 10.65 -6.10 2.19
C PRO A 12 9.89 -7.15 1.37
N ARG A 13 10.58 -7.76 0.40
CA ARG A 13 10.02 -8.78 -0.50
C ARG A 13 9.27 -9.90 0.22
N ALA A 14 9.69 -10.27 1.43
CA ALA A 14 9.05 -11.29 2.24
C ALA A 14 7.58 -10.96 2.60
N ILE A 15 7.23 -9.67 2.75
CA ILE A 15 5.85 -9.23 3.00
C ILE A 15 5.01 -9.48 1.75
N THR A 16 5.46 -9.01 0.58
CA THR A 16 4.80 -9.24 -0.72
C THR A 16 4.59 -10.72 -1.01
N LEU A 17 5.62 -11.55 -0.79
CA LEU A 17 5.51 -12.99 -1.00
C LEU A 17 4.53 -13.64 0.00
N GLY A 18 4.60 -13.25 1.27
CA GLY A 18 3.70 -13.77 2.31
C GLY A 18 2.23 -13.48 2.01
N LEU A 19 1.92 -12.28 1.52
CA LEU A 19 0.56 -11.90 1.10
C LEU A 19 0.09 -12.68 -0.11
N ARG A 20 0.94 -12.86 -1.13
CA ARG A 20 0.60 -13.65 -2.32
C ARG A 20 0.37 -15.13 -1.99
N MET A 21 1.09 -15.68 -1.02
CA MET A 21 0.86 -17.06 -0.53
C MET A 21 -0.49 -17.21 0.18
N ARG A 22 -1.15 -16.12 0.52
CA ARG A 22 -2.47 -16.03 1.15
C ARG A 22 -3.54 -15.51 0.18
N ASP A 23 -3.27 -15.60 -1.13
CA ASP A 23 -4.17 -15.18 -2.21
C ASP A 23 -4.60 -13.70 -2.19
N VAL A 24 -3.84 -12.83 -1.49
CA VAL A 24 -4.06 -11.39 -1.52
C VAL A 24 -3.57 -10.82 -2.87
N ASP A 25 -4.40 -10.00 -3.51
CA ASP A 25 -4.03 -9.31 -4.75
C ASP A 25 -3.02 -8.18 -4.46
N VAL A 26 -1.78 -8.39 -4.88
CA VAL A 26 -0.66 -7.47 -4.62
C VAL A 26 0.08 -7.15 -5.91
N LEU A 27 0.22 -5.86 -6.21
CA LEU A 27 1.08 -5.33 -7.27
C LEU A 27 2.17 -4.44 -6.64
N THR A 28 3.43 -4.64 -6.99
CA THR A 28 4.53 -3.78 -6.50
C THR A 28 4.82 -2.63 -7.48
N ALA A 29 5.33 -1.51 -6.97
CA ALA A 29 5.75 -0.39 -7.81
C ALA A 29 6.78 -0.80 -8.88
N GLN A 30 7.68 -1.74 -8.56
CA GLN A 30 8.64 -2.28 -9.53
C GLN A 30 7.97 -3.09 -10.65
N GLU A 31 6.98 -3.92 -10.33
CA GLU A 31 6.25 -4.72 -11.33
C GLU A 31 5.40 -3.84 -12.25
N ASP A 32 4.91 -2.71 -11.74
CA ASP A 32 4.17 -1.71 -12.51
C ASP A 32 5.09 -0.73 -13.28
N GLY A 33 6.43 -0.83 -13.12
CA GLY A 33 7.40 0.08 -13.75
C GLY A 33 7.32 1.53 -13.23
N ALA A 34 6.81 1.70 -12.01
CA ALA A 34 6.58 2.98 -11.34
C ALA A 34 7.60 3.24 -10.20
N ASP A 35 8.69 2.49 -10.16
CA ASP A 35 9.72 2.51 -9.11
C ASP A 35 10.55 3.81 -9.04
N ILE A 36 10.39 4.69 -10.02
CA ILE A 36 11.01 6.02 -10.06
C ILE A 36 10.01 7.16 -9.81
N LEU A 37 8.73 6.85 -9.59
CA LEU A 37 7.73 7.88 -9.34
C LEU A 37 7.88 8.46 -7.93
N PRO A 38 7.71 9.77 -7.74
CA PRO A 38 7.61 10.36 -6.42
C PRO A 38 6.28 9.98 -5.76
N ASP A 39 6.22 10.01 -4.43
CA ASP A 39 5.08 9.53 -3.63
C ASP A 39 3.71 10.07 -4.06
N PRO A 40 3.52 11.36 -4.37
CA PRO A 40 2.22 11.85 -4.83
C PRO A 40 1.78 11.18 -6.14
N ASN A 41 2.73 10.94 -7.04
CA ASN A 41 2.47 10.27 -8.32
C ASN A 41 2.25 8.77 -8.11
N LEU A 42 2.94 8.15 -7.16
CA LEU A 42 2.75 6.75 -6.80
C LEU A 42 1.37 6.52 -6.17
N LEU A 43 0.91 7.44 -5.32
CA LEU A 43 -0.45 7.42 -4.77
C LEU A 43 -1.53 7.65 -5.84
N ASP A 44 -1.27 8.55 -6.80
CA ASP A 44 -2.15 8.71 -7.97
C ASP A 44 -2.19 7.44 -8.81
N ARG A 45 -1.05 6.77 -9.01
CA ARG A 45 -0.96 5.50 -9.75
C ARG A 45 -1.72 4.37 -9.07
N ALA A 46 -1.56 4.20 -7.76
CA ALA A 46 -2.31 3.23 -6.96
C ALA A 46 -3.83 3.49 -7.07
N THR A 47 -4.23 4.76 -6.99
CA THR A 47 -5.64 5.17 -7.15
C THR A 47 -6.19 4.83 -8.53
N GLN A 48 -5.43 5.08 -9.61
CA GLN A 48 -5.84 4.74 -10.98
C GLN A 48 -6.04 3.24 -11.20
N LEU A 49 -5.29 2.42 -10.47
CA LEU A 49 -5.36 0.96 -10.52
C LEU A 49 -6.38 0.37 -9.53
N ASP A 50 -7.12 1.22 -8.82
CA ASP A 50 -8.08 0.84 -7.77
C ASP A 50 -7.44 -0.01 -6.66
N ARG A 51 -6.23 0.39 -6.23
CA ARG A 51 -5.44 -0.31 -5.21
C ARG A 51 -5.06 0.63 -4.08
N VAL A 52 -5.10 0.14 -2.85
CA VAL A 52 -4.65 0.87 -1.66
C VAL A 52 -3.13 0.74 -1.54
N ILE A 53 -2.43 1.86 -1.32
CA ILE A 53 -0.97 1.81 -1.18
C ILE A 53 -0.58 1.32 0.21
N PHE A 54 0.39 0.42 0.28
CA PHE A 54 1.07 0.03 1.51
C PHE A 54 2.51 0.54 1.50
N THR A 55 2.90 1.22 2.57
CA THR A 55 4.20 1.89 2.68
C THR A 55 4.75 1.88 4.11
N PHE A 56 6.08 2.01 4.21
CA PHE A 56 6.80 2.29 5.44
C PHE A 56 7.24 3.77 5.56
N ASP A 57 6.99 4.56 4.52
CA ASP A 57 7.35 5.97 4.43
C ASP A 57 6.22 6.84 4.99
N ASP A 58 6.55 7.72 5.94
CA ASP A 58 5.58 8.61 6.58
C ASP A 58 5.21 9.83 5.73
N ASP A 59 5.96 10.11 4.65
CA ASP A 59 5.61 11.16 3.69
C ASP A 59 4.26 10.87 2.99
N PHE A 60 3.89 9.59 2.82
CA PHE A 60 2.55 9.21 2.36
C PHE A 60 1.43 9.60 3.33
N LEU A 61 1.68 9.64 4.65
CA LEU A 61 0.70 10.11 5.62
C LEU A 61 0.48 11.62 5.46
N ALA A 62 1.54 12.37 5.22
CA ALA A 62 1.46 13.80 4.96
C ALA A 62 0.69 14.10 3.67
N GLU A 63 0.97 13.37 2.60
CA GLU A 63 0.27 13.50 1.31
C GLU A 63 -1.22 13.10 1.44
N ALA A 64 -1.54 12.01 2.13
CA ALA A 64 -2.92 11.61 2.39
C ALA A 64 -3.69 12.70 3.18
N ALA A 65 -3.09 13.24 4.25
CA ALA A 65 -3.70 14.31 5.04
C ALA A 65 -3.88 15.60 4.24
N LYS A 66 -2.98 15.90 3.30
CA LYS A 66 -3.14 17.00 2.34
C LYS A 66 -4.32 16.76 1.41
N ARG A 67 -4.42 15.59 0.77
CA ARG A 67 -5.51 15.24 -0.15
C ARG A 67 -6.88 15.26 0.52
N GLN A 68 -6.97 14.78 1.76
CA GLN A 68 -8.19 14.86 2.55
C GLN A 68 -8.65 16.31 2.76
N ARG A 69 -7.73 17.22 3.12
CA ARG A 69 -8.04 18.65 3.27
C ARG A 69 -8.48 19.31 1.96
N GLU A 70 -7.89 18.87 0.84
CA GLU A 70 -8.20 19.37 -0.50
C GLU A 70 -9.43 18.69 -1.13
N ASN A 71 -10.06 17.72 -0.45
CA ASN A 71 -11.10 16.85 -1.00
C ASN A 71 -10.69 16.14 -2.32
N LYS A 72 -9.40 15.84 -2.47
CA LYS A 72 -8.89 15.04 -3.59
C LYS A 72 -9.09 13.57 -3.25
N LEU A 73 -9.79 12.85 -4.13
CA LEU A 73 -10.03 11.41 -3.97
C LEU A 73 -8.72 10.61 -4.15
N PHE A 74 -8.56 9.56 -3.36
CA PHE A 74 -7.52 8.54 -3.46
C PHE A 74 -8.02 7.26 -2.78
N THR A 75 -7.50 6.10 -3.19
CA THR A 75 -7.93 4.77 -2.71
C THR A 75 -7.59 4.53 -1.24
N GLY A 76 -6.58 5.20 -0.70
CA GLY A 76 -6.18 5.09 0.71
C GLY A 76 -4.70 4.82 0.89
N VAL A 77 -4.24 4.89 2.14
CA VAL A 77 -2.86 4.60 2.55
C VAL A 77 -2.90 3.69 3.77
N ILE A 78 -2.18 2.57 3.71
CA ILE A 78 -1.86 1.74 4.87
C ILE A 78 -0.38 1.96 5.20
N TYR A 79 -0.13 2.47 6.40
CA TYR A 79 1.20 2.74 6.89
C TYR A 79 1.56 1.80 8.04
N ALA A 80 2.77 1.26 8.00
CA ALA A 80 3.34 0.56 9.14
C ALA A 80 4.74 1.08 9.44
N HIS A 81 5.05 1.27 10.72
CA HIS A 81 6.37 1.77 11.11
C HIS A 81 7.39 0.61 11.07
N PRO A 82 8.47 0.67 10.26
CA PRO A 82 9.34 -0.48 9.96
C PRO A 82 10.04 -1.06 11.19
N LEU A 83 10.37 -0.23 12.19
CA LEU A 83 10.99 -0.66 13.46
C LEU A 83 10.02 -1.25 14.50
N ARG A 84 8.70 -1.19 14.25
CA ARG A 84 7.67 -1.57 15.23
C ARG A 84 6.83 -2.77 14.80
N ILE A 85 7.06 -3.30 13.60
CA ILE A 85 6.29 -4.41 13.05
C ILE A 85 7.23 -5.51 12.57
N SER A 86 6.89 -6.76 12.84
CA SER A 86 7.58 -7.90 12.25
C SER A 86 6.99 -8.21 10.87
N ILE A 87 7.75 -8.89 10.02
CA ILE A 87 7.25 -9.34 8.70
C ILE A 87 5.99 -10.19 8.87
N GLY A 88 6.00 -11.14 9.82
CA GLY A 88 4.87 -12.05 10.04
C GLY A 88 3.60 -11.34 10.50
N LEU A 89 3.74 -10.38 11.42
CA LEU A 89 2.60 -9.56 11.88
C LEU A 89 2.08 -8.67 10.75
N CYS A 90 2.99 -8.05 9.99
CA CYS A 90 2.62 -7.22 8.85
C CYS A 90 1.82 -7.99 7.79
N VAL A 91 2.26 -9.21 7.45
CA VAL A 91 1.52 -10.08 6.52
C VAL A 91 0.14 -10.44 7.06
N HIS A 92 0.04 -10.77 8.35
CA HIS A 92 -1.24 -11.15 8.97
C HIS A 92 -2.23 -9.98 9.02
N ASP A 93 -1.77 -8.79 9.42
CA ASP A 93 -2.63 -7.61 9.53
C ASP A 93 -3.07 -7.13 8.14
N LEU A 94 -2.17 -7.15 7.15
CA LEU A 94 -2.50 -6.78 5.77
C LEU A 94 -3.42 -7.78 5.08
N GLU A 95 -3.28 -9.08 5.34
CA GLU A 95 -4.23 -10.11 4.91
C GLU A 95 -5.62 -9.79 5.44
N LEU A 96 -5.76 -9.54 6.75
CA LEU A 96 -7.04 -9.21 7.36
C LEU A 96 -7.65 -7.95 6.73
N ILE A 97 -6.86 -6.87 6.59
CA ILE A 97 -7.32 -5.62 5.97
C ILE A 97 -7.78 -5.86 4.52
N ALA A 98 -7.02 -6.65 3.75
CA ALA A 98 -7.36 -6.97 2.37
C ALA A 98 -8.66 -7.79 2.28
N GLU A 99 -8.88 -8.74 3.19
CA GLU A 99 -10.08 -9.59 3.16
C GLU A 99 -11.36 -8.86 3.55
N VAL A 100 -11.30 -8.04 4.61
CA VAL A 100 -12.50 -7.43 5.22
C VAL A 100 -12.72 -5.97 4.82
N GLY A 101 -11.71 -5.33 4.24
CA GLY A 101 -11.76 -3.92 3.87
C GLY A 101 -12.65 -3.66 2.65
N GLU A 102 -13.20 -2.45 2.60
CA GLU A 102 -13.89 -1.88 1.44
C GLU A 102 -13.10 -0.66 0.96
N PRO A 103 -12.90 -0.48 -0.36
CA PRO A 103 -12.18 0.66 -0.94
C PRO A 103 -12.92 2.00 -0.82
#